data_AF-A0A962D043-F1
#
_entry.id   AF-A0A962D043-F1
#
_cell.length_a   1.000
_cell.length_b   1.000
_cell.length_c   1.000
_cell.angle_alpha   90.00
_cell.angle_beta   90.00
_cell.angle_gamma   90.00
#
_symmetry.space_group_name_H-M   'P 1'
#
loop_
_entity.id
_entity.type
_entity.pdbx_description
1 polymer ?
#
loop_
_entity_poly.entity_id
_entity_poly.type
_entity_poly.pdbx_seq_one_letter_code
_entity_poly.pdbx_strand_id
1 'polypeptide(L)'
;ETKKKLVANTDKWIAMSPVEKKESEQKLNRFKNLPPEEREKLKKRMERIKNLPPEQRQRLKQAHERFKDLPPERRENLRNRFQQMPPEQRKKAFKRFQNQQQRKEFVNQFDIEKRKPIIEMMQSLQPEQRKKLREHMKDFSPKQRHELTLKLLDMNPDKRAKFIERL
;
A
#
# COMPACT_ATOMS: atom_id res chain seq x y z
N GLU A 1 -4.95 -25.32 -17.58
CA GLU A 1 -4.81 -24.47 -16.36
C GLU A 1 -5.85 -24.76 -15.28
N THR A 2 -7.12 -25.01 -15.65
CA THR A 2 -8.26 -25.33 -14.76
C THR A 2 -8.04 -26.57 -13.89
N LYS A 3 -7.49 -27.66 -14.44
CA LYS A 3 -7.22 -28.91 -13.69
C LYS A 3 -6.19 -28.70 -12.55
N LYS A 4 -5.11 -27.94 -12.79
CA LYS A 4 -4.10 -27.61 -11.76
C LYS A 4 -4.67 -26.72 -10.64
N LYS A 5 -5.55 -25.77 -10.97
CA LYS A 5 -6.25 -24.92 -9.98
C LYS A 5 -7.27 -25.71 -9.16
N LEU A 6 -7.98 -26.65 -9.77
CA LEU A 6 -8.88 -27.58 -9.08
C LEU A 6 -8.12 -28.47 -8.10
N VAL A 7 -7.04 -29.13 -8.55
CA VAL A 7 -6.19 -29.98 -7.70
C VAL A 7 -5.59 -29.18 -6.53
N ALA A 8 -4.98 -28.02 -6.78
CA ALA A 8 -4.43 -27.18 -5.73
C ALA A 8 -5.48 -26.67 -4.71
N ASN A 9 -6.72 -26.42 -5.15
CA ASN A 9 -7.81 -26.07 -4.24
C ASN A 9 -8.27 -27.29 -3.42
N THR A 10 -8.27 -28.50 -4.01
CA THR A 10 -8.59 -29.76 -3.33
C THR A 10 -7.55 -30.09 -2.27
N ASP A 11 -6.26 -30.00 -2.59
CA ASP A 11 -5.16 -30.24 -1.63
C ASP A 11 -5.25 -29.28 -0.44
N LYS A 12 -5.54 -28.01 -0.73
CA LYS A 12 -5.77 -27.00 0.30
C LYS A 12 -7.01 -27.32 1.16
N TRP A 13 -8.08 -27.81 0.57
CA TRP A 13 -9.29 -28.20 1.29
C TRP A 13 -9.06 -29.41 2.19
N ILE A 14 -8.34 -30.42 1.70
CA ILE A 14 -7.98 -31.62 2.48
C ILE A 14 -7.14 -31.22 3.69
N ALA A 15 -6.17 -30.31 3.51
CA ALA A 15 -5.28 -29.80 4.55
C ALA A 15 -5.94 -28.86 5.57
N MET A 16 -7.18 -28.40 5.36
CA MET A 16 -7.88 -27.54 6.33
C MET A 16 -8.37 -28.33 7.54
N SER A 17 -8.22 -27.72 8.71
CA SER A 17 -8.84 -28.20 9.95
C SER A 17 -10.38 -28.17 9.85
N PRO A 18 -11.10 -28.96 10.69
CA PRO A 18 -12.56 -28.92 10.74
C PRO A 18 -13.14 -27.51 10.99
N VAL A 19 -12.43 -26.71 11.79
CA VAL A 19 -12.81 -25.31 12.07
C VAL A 19 -12.70 -24.45 10.81
N GLU A 20 -11.58 -24.54 10.07
CA GLU A 20 -11.38 -23.80 8.82
C GLU A 20 -12.36 -24.22 7.72
N LYS A 21 -12.71 -25.51 7.65
CA LYS A 21 -13.74 -26.03 6.73
C LYS A 21 -15.10 -25.40 7.05
N LYS A 22 -15.51 -25.42 8.32
CA LYS A 22 -16.77 -24.81 8.78
C LYS A 22 -16.82 -23.32 8.49
N GLU A 23 -15.74 -22.58 8.73
CA GLU A 23 -15.68 -21.16 8.35
C GLU A 23 -15.80 -20.93 6.83
N SER A 24 -15.13 -21.78 6.04
CA SER A 24 -15.16 -21.70 4.58
C SER A 24 -16.57 -21.97 4.03
N GLU A 25 -17.27 -22.95 4.59
CA GLU A 25 -18.68 -23.23 4.29
C GLU A 25 -19.58 -22.07 4.66
N GLN A 26 -19.42 -21.48 5.85
CA GLN A 26 -20.18 -20.31 6.27
C GLN A 26 -19.96 -19.11 5.33
N LYS A 27 -18.71 -18.85 4.91
CA LYS A 27 -18.38 -17.79 3.94
C LYS A 27 -19.03 -18.07 2.58
N LEU A 28 -19.01 -19.33 2.12
CA LEU A 28 -19.64 -19.74 0.87
C LEU A 28 -21.16 -19.59 0.92
N ASN A 29 -21.80 -20.02 2.00
CA ASN A 29 -23.25 -19.88 2.18
C ASN A 29 -23.67 -18.41 2.21
N ARG A 30 -22.93 -17.56 2.93
CA ARG A 30 -23.16 -16.10 2.91
C ARG A 30 -23.08 -15.54 1.49
N PHE A 31 -22.08 -15.95 0.71
CA PHE A 31 -21.92 -15.50 -0.69
C PHE A 31 -23.05 -15.98 -1.60
N LYS A 32 -23.47 -17.25 -1.45
CA LYS A 32 -24.60 -17.83 -2.21
C LYS A 32 -25.94 -17.15 -1.88
N ASN A 33 -26.10 -16.67 -0.66
CA ASN A 33 -27.31 -15.98 -0.22
C ASN A 33 -27.30 -14.47 -0.55
N LEU A 34 -26.22 -13.93 -1.12
CA LEU A 34 -26.21 -12.54 -1.59
C LEU A 34 -27.13 -12.37 -2.82
N PRO A 35 -27.85 -11.24 -2.92
CA PRO A 35 -28.55 -10.85 -4.14
C PRO A 35 -27.62 -10.89 -5.37
N PRO A 36 -28.14 -11.22 -6.57
CA PRO A 36 -27.33 -11.34 -7.77
C PRO A 36 -26.46 -10.10 -8.06
N GLU A 37 -27.00 -8.90 -7.86
CA GLU A 37 -26.25 -7.66 -8.07
C GLU A 37 -25.08 -7.48 -7.11
N GLU A 38 -25.28 -7.76 -5.82
CA GLU A 38 -24.22 -7.70 -4.80
C GLU A 38 -23.14 -8.76 -5.08
N ARG A 39 -23.56 -9.95 -5.53
CA ARG A 39 -22.64 -11.00 -5.96
C ARG A 39 -21.77 -10.54 -7.12
N GLU A 40 -22.35 -9.90 -8.13
CA GLU A 40 -21.62 -9.35 -9.27
C GLU A 40 -20.67 -8.21 -8.87
N LYS A 41 -21.08 -7.32 -7.95
CA LYS A 41 -20.19 -6.29 -7.38
C LYS A 41 -18.99 -6.93 -6.68
N LEU A 42 -19.21 -7.97 -5.88
CA LEU A 42 -18.13 -8.70 -5.21
C LEU A 42 -17.19 -9.38 -6.20
N LYS A 43 -17.71 -10.07 -7.22
CA LYS A 43 -16.90 -10.71 -8.27
C LYS A 43 -16.02 -9.69 -8.98
N LYS A 44 -16.60 -8.56 -9.43
CA LYS A 44 -15.84 -7.47 -10.07
C LYS A 44 -14.73 -6.93 -9.16
N ARG A 45 -14.99 -6.79 -7.86
CA ARG A 45 -13.98 -6.36 -6.89
C ARG A 45 -12.86 -7.39 -6.74
N MET A 46 -13.20 -8.67 -6.67
CA MET A 46 -12.21 -9.75 -6.56
C MET A 46 -11.32 -9.85 -7.80
N GLU A 47 -11.91 -9.73 -9.00
CA GLU A 47 -11.14 -9.68 -10.25
C GLU A 47 -10.19 -8.48 -10.28
N ARG A 48 -10.63 -7.28 -9.87
CA ARG A 48 -9.73 -6.11 -9.75
C ARG A 48 -8.56 -6.39 -8.81
N ILE A 49 -8.80 -7.00 -7.65
CA ILE A 49 -7.74 -7.31 -6.67
C ILE A 49 -6.78 -8.37 -7.24
N LYS A 50 -7.31 -9.39 -7.91
CA LYS A 50 -6.52 -10.47 -8.52
C LYS A 50 -5.57 -9.94 -9.59
N ASN A 51 -6.04 -8.96 -10.37
CA ASN A 51 -5.30 -8.28 -11.42
C ASN A 51 -4.32 -7.21 -10.91
N LEU A 52 -4.29 -6.93 -9.59
CA LEU A 52 -3.27 -6.05 -9.03
C LEU A 52 -1.88 -6.73 -9.09
N PRO A 53 -0.80 -5.95 -9.31
CA PRO A 53 0.56 -6.44 -9.19
C PRO A 53 0.81 -7.11 -7.82
N PRO A 54 1.69 -8.14 -7.74
CA PRO A 54 1.95 -8.88 -6.49
C PRO A 54 2.27 -7.98 -5.30
N GLU A 55 3.09 -6.95 -5.51
CA GLU A 55 3.46 -5.97 -4.48
C GLU A 55 2.25 -5.18 -3.97
N GLN A 56 1.35 -4.77 -4.87
CA GLN A 56 0.13 -4.04 -4.49
C GLN A 56 -0.83 -4.94 -3.73
N ARG A 57 -0.95 -6.22 -4.11
CA ARG A 57 -1.74 -7.22 -3.36
C ARG A 57 -1.18 -7.43 -1.97
N GLN A 58 0.15 -7.53 -1.84
CA GLN A 58 0.81 -7.68 -0.55
C GLN A 58 0.59 -6.47 0.35
N ARG A 59 0.72 -5.25 -0.20
CA ARG A 59 0.41 -4.00 0.52
C ARG A 59 -1.05 -3.94 0.96
N LEU A 60 -1.99 -4.37 0.12
CA LEU A 60 -3.41 -4.46 0.48
C LEU A 60 -3.65 -5.45 1.62
N LYS A 61 -3.01 -6.62 1.58
CA LYS A 61 -3.08 -7.63 2.65
C LYS A 61 -2.56 -7.07 3.97
N GLN A 62 -1.40 -6.43 3.97
CA GLN A 62 -0.81 -5.82 5.17
C GLN A 62 -1.69 -4.69 5.73
N ALA A 63 -2.26 -3.85 4.86
CA ALA A 63 -3.17 -2.79 5.28
C ALA A 63 -4.46 -3.36 5.90
N HIS A 64 -4.97 -4.47 5.36
CA HIS A 64 -6.14 -5.17 5.88
C HIS A 64 -5.90 -5.80 7.25
N GLU A 65 -4.76 -6.46 7.46
CA GLU A 65 -4.41 -7.02 8.78
C GLU A 65 -4.26 -5.91 9.82
N ARG A 66 -3.51 -4.85 9.52
CA ARG A 66 -3.42 -3.67 10.41
C ARG A 66 -4.78 -3.08 10.75
N PHE A 67 -5.71 -3.06 9.78
CA PHE A 67 -7.06 -2.55 10.00
C PHE A 67 -7.88 -3.47 10.91
N LYS A 68 -7.73 -4.80 10.79
CA LYS A 68 -8.42 -5.75 11.68
C LYS A 68 -7.97 -5.60 13.13
N ASP A 69 -6.68 -5.36 13.33
CA ASP A 69 -6.05 -5.23 14.65
C ASP A 69 -6.40 -3.91 15.37
N LEU A 70 -7.02 -2.96 14.67
CA LEU A 70 -7.49 -1.72 15.30
C LEU A 70 -8.64 -2.00 16.28
N PRO A 71 -8.71 -1.23 17.39
CA PRO A 71 -9.85 -1.26 18.30
C PRO A 71 -11.18 -1.09 17.54
N PRO A 72 -12.27 -1.78 17.93
CA PRO A 72 -13.57 -1.73 17.25
C PRO A 72 -14.04 -0.31 16.94
N GLU A 73 -13.99 0.59 17.92
CA GLU A 73 -14.37 1.99 17.79
C GLU A 73 -13.52 2.73 16.73
N ARG A 74 -12.20 2.48 16.70
CA ARG A 74 -11.31 3.05 15.68
C ARG A 74 -11.66 2.54 14.28
N ARG A 75 -12.00 1.25 14.14
CA ARG A 75 -12.42 0.67 12.86
C ARG A 75 -13.72 1.29 12.37
N GLU A 76 -14.69 1.46 13.25
CA GLU A 76 -15.99 2.06 12.93
C GLU A 76 -15.83 3.51 12.51
N ASN A 77 -15.07 4.31 13.27
CA ASN A 77 -14.76 5.70 12.93
C ASN A 77 -14.10 5.81 11.54
N LEU A 78 -13.15 4.93 11.22
CA LEU A 78 -12.53 4.91 9.90
C LEU A 78 -13.50 4.51 8.79
N ARG A 79 -14.39 3.54 9.04
CA ARG A 79 -15.44 3.13 8.08
C ARG A 79 -16.41 4.28 7.81
N ASN A 80 -16.92 4.92 8.86
CA ASN A 80 -17.87 6.01 8.76
C ASN A 80 -17.25 7.19 7.99
N ARG A 81 -16.01 7.57 8.34
CA ARG A 81 -15.26 8.60 7.61
C ARG A 81 -15.08 8.24 6.13
N PHE A 82 -14.75 6.99 5.83
CA PHE A 82 -14.60 6.54 4.44
C PHE A 82 -15.93 6.54 3.68
N GLN A 83 -17.03 6.12 4.31
CA GLN A 83 -18.36 6.13 3.71
C GLN A 83 -18.86 7.55 3.43
N GLN A 84 -18.58 8.49 4.32
CA GLN A 84 -18.95 9.90 4.15
C GLN A 84 -18.06 10.64 3.13
N MET A 85 -16.85 10.14 2.83
CA MET A 85 -15.99 10.76 1.82
C MET A 85 -16.59 10.61 0.41
N PRO A 86 -16.68 11.71 -0.37
CA PRO A 86 -17.00 11.65 -1.80
C PRO A 86 -16.02 10.75 -2.58
N PRO A 87 -16.44 10.13 -3.71
CA PRO A 87 -15.59 9.24 -4.50
C PRO A 87 -14.21 9.83 -4.87
N GLU A 88 -14.16 11.10 -5.26
CA GLU A 88 -12.91 11.79 -5.58
C GLU A 88 -11.99 11.96 -4.36
N GLN A 89 -12.56 12.23 -3.19
CA GLN A 89 -11.79 12.32 -1.96
C GLN A 89 -11.23 10.95 -1.55
N ARG A 90 -12.00 9.86 -1.76
CA ARG A 90 -11.52 8.49 -1.51
C ARG A 90 -10.31 8.16 -2.39
N LYS A 91 -10.36 8.51 -3.68
CA LYS A 91 -9.24 8.30 -4.61
C LYS A 91 -7.99 9.06 -4.17
N LYS A 92 -8.13 10.33 -3.77
CA LYS A 92 -7.03 11.14 -3.24
C LYS A 92 -6.47 10.57 -1.93
N ALA A 93 -7.34 10.15 -1.00
CA ALA A 93 -6.95 9.56 0.28
C ALA A 93 -6.16 8.26 0.08
N PHE A 94 -6.60 7.40 -0.84
CA PHE A 94 -5.90 6.16 -1.19
C PHE A 94 -4.51 6.45 -1.79
N LYS A 95 -4.41 7.40 -2.73
CA LYS A 95 -3.13 7.82 -3.31
C LYS A 95 -2.18 8.37 -2.24
N ARG A 96 -2.70 9.17 -1.31
CA ARG A 96 -1.92 9.70 -0.17
C ARG A 96 -1.38 8.57 0.71
N PHE A 97 -2.23 7.61 1.05
CA PHE A 97 -1.83 6.45 1.84
C PHE A 97 -0.74 5.63 1.13
N GLN A 98 -0.90 5.35 -0.17
CA GLN A 98 0.13 4.65 -0.96
C GLN A 98 1.46 5.40 -0.95
N ASN A 99 1.45 6.71 -1.21
CA ASN A 99 2.66 7.53 -1.19
C ASN A 99 3.33 7.54 0.20
N GLN A 100 2.54 7.62 1.27
CA GLN A 100 3.06 7.58 2.63
C GLN A 100 3.77 6.25 2.94
N GLN A 101 3.18 5.12 2.52
CA GLN A 101 3.81 3.81 2.72
C GLN A 101 5.10 3.68 1.92
N GLN A 102 5.11 4.10 0.65
CA GLN A 102 6.33 4.08 -0.17
C GLN A 102 7.45 4.94 0.46
N ARG A 103 7.11 6.12 0.99
CA ARG A 103 8.08 6.96 1.70
C ARG A 103 8.62 6.26 2.96
N LYS A 104 7.74 5.62 3.73
CA LYS A 104 8.16 4.88 4.94
C LYS A 104 9.06 3.71 4.58
N GLU A 105 8.69 2.92 3.58
CA GLU A 105 9.51 1.82 3.06
C GLU A 105 10.87 2.32 2.58
N PHE A 106 10.91 3.44 1.86
CA PHE A 106 12.16 4.05 1.40
C PHE A 106 13.07 4.46 2.55
N VAL A 107 12.57 5.24 3.52
CA VAL A 107 13.37 5.68 4.68
C VAL A 107 13.84 4.49 5.53
N ASN A 108 13.05 3.41 5.60
CA ASN A 108 13.43 2.21 6.32
C ASN A 108 14.60 1.44 5.69
N GLN A 109 14.96 1.72 4.43
CA GLN A 109 16.15 1.13 3.78
C GLN A 109 17.46 1.72 4.32
N PHE A 110 17.41 2.84 5.04
CA PHE A 110 18.58 3.47 5.64
C PHE A 110 18.76 3.04 7.10
N ASP A 111 20.01 3.10 7.56
CA ASP A 111 20.38 2.94 8.96
C ASP A 111 19.56 3.87 9.85
N ILE A 112 19.23 3.41 11.06
CA ILE A 112 18.35 4.12 11.99
C ILE A 112 18.84 5.56 12.22
N GLU A 113 20.15 5.76 12.35
CA GLU A 113 20.79 7.05 12.57
C GLU A 113 20.60 8.03 11.41
N LYS A 114 20.49 7.54 10.17
CA LYS A 114 20.31 8.38 8.98
C LYS A 114 18.85 8.73 8.73
N ARG A 115 17.88 8.02 9.33
CA ARG A 115 16.45 8.22 9.07
C ARG A 115 15.96 9.61 9.48
N LYS A 116 16.28 10.06 10.69
CA LYS A 116 15.86 11.38 11.19
C LYS A 116 16.49 12.51 10.37
N PRO A 117 17.82 12.53 10.11
CA PRO A 117 18.44 13.51 9.22
C PRO A 117 17.83 13.54 7.82
N ILE A 118 17.48 12.40 7.23
CA ILE A 118 16.79 12.36 5.92
C ILE A 118 15.42 13.01 5.99
N ILE A 119 14.65 12.76 7.06
CA ILE A 119 13.33 13.37 7.23
C ILE A 119 13.44 14.89 7.38
N GLU A 120 14.38 15.36 8.20
CA GLU A 120 14.65 16.79 8.43
C GLU A 120 15.15 17.48 7.17
N MET A 121 16.09 16.87 6.44
CA MET A 121 16.53 17.34 5.13
C MET A 121 15.34 17.52 4.19
N MET A 122 14.47 16.51 4.07
CA MET A 122 13.31 16.60 3.19
C MET A 122 12.32 17.67 3.67
N GLN A 123 12.20 17.91 4.98
CA GLN A 123 11.37 18.96 5.57
C GLN A 123 11.97 20.37 5.42
N SER A 124 13.28 20.50 5.20
CA SER A 124 13.93 21.80 4.99
C SER A 124 13.87 22.25 3.53
N LEU A 125 13.63 21.34 2.57
CA LEU A 125 13.51 21.69 1.15
C LEU A 125 12.25 22.53 0.88
N GLN A 126 12.35 23.50 -0.02
CA GLN A 126 11.21 24.28 -0.50
C GLN A 126 10.25 23.42 -1.35
N PRO A 127 8.96 23.79 -1.49
CA PRO A 127 7.99 23.01 -2.26
C PRO A 127 8.43 22.70 -3.70
N GLU A 128 9.00 23.67 -4.40
CA GLU A 128 9.50 23.50 -5.77
C GLU A 128 10.72 22.57 -5.84
N GLN A 129 11.64 22.68 -4.88
CA GLN A 129 12.79 21.77 -4.79
C GLN A 129 12.35 20.33 -4.53
N ARG A 130 11.38 20.12 -3.62
CA ARG A 130 10.81 18.79 -3.37
C ARG A 130 10.11 18.23 -4.60
N LYS A 131 9.35 19.07 -5.31
CA LYS A 131 8.64 18.68 -6.53
C LYS A 131 9.64 18.23 -7.60
N LYS A 132 10.69 19.04 -7.83
CA LYS A 132 11.75 18.77 -8.79
C LYS A 132 12.52 17.49 -8.47
N LEU A 133 12.95 17.32 -7.22
CA LEU A 133 13.59 16.10 -6.74
C LEU A 133 12.71 14.87 -6.94
N ARG A 134 11.41 14.97 -6.60
CA ARG A 134 10.45 13.87 -6.79
C ARG A 134 10.24 13.51 -8.25
N GLU A 135 10.23 14.50 -9.14
CA GLU A 135 10.10 14.28 -10.58
C GLU A 135 11.32 13.57 -11.14
N HIS A 136 12.51 14.07 -10.84
CA HIS A 136 13.78 13.44 -11.24
C HIS A 136 13.94 12.02 -10.69
N MET A 137 13.52 11.77 -9.44
CA MET A 137 13.57 10.44 -8.85
C MET A 137 12.65 9.43 -9.54
N LYS A 138 11.63 9.84 -10.32
CA LYS A 138 10.73 8.86 -11.00
C LYS A 138 11.50 7.95 -11.93
N ASP A 139 12.53 8.49 -12.59
CA ASP A 139 13.32 7.80 -13.59
C ASP A 139 14.44 6.96 -12.98
N PHE A 140 14.65 7.07 -11.66
CA PHE A 140 15.72 6.38 -10.94
C PHE A 140 15.27 5.02 -10.41
N SER A 141 16.17 4.03 -10.52
CA SER A 141 16.06 2.76 -9.81
C SER A 141 16.13 2.96 -8.28
N PRO A 142 15.66 1.99 -7.47
CA PRO A 142 15.74 2.08 -6.01
C PRO A 142 17.16 2.36 -5.50
N LYS A 143 18.18 1.75 -6.11
CA LYS A 143 19.60 1.96 -5.76
C LYS A 143 20.04 3.40 -6.06
N GLN A 144 19.71 3.92 -7.24
CA GLN A 144 20.04 5.30 -7.60
C GLN A 144 19.35 6.33 -6.68
N ARG A 145 18.09 6.08 -6.29
CA ARG A 145 17.38 6.94 -5.32
C ARG A 145 18.07 6.93 -3.95
N HIS A 146 18.54 5.76 -3.52
CA HIS A 146 19.28 5.60 -2.28
C HIS A 146 20.60 6.39 -2.30
N GLU A 147 21.42 6.19 -3.34
CA GLU A 147 22.69 6.89 -3.52
C GLU A 147 22.52 8.42 -3.61
N LEU A 148 21.53 8.89 -4.38
CA LEU A 148 21.20 10.31 -4.46
C LEU A 148 20.83 10.87 -3.09
N THR A 149 20.09 10.13 -2.28
CA THR A 149 19.68 10.59 -0.95
C THR A 149 20.86 10.70 0.01
N LEU A 150 21.81 9.75 -0.03
CA LEU A 150 23.06 9.86 0.73
C LEU A 150 23.88 11.08 0.28
N LYS A 151 24.04 11.25 -1.03
CA LYS A 151 24.74 12.40 -1.61
C LYS A 151 24.11 13.74 -1.18
N LEU A 152 22.79 13.84 -1.15
CA LEU A 152 22.10 15.04 -0.67
C LEU A 152 22.27 15.24 0.84
N LEU A 153 22.31 14.16 1.61
CA LEU A 153 22.48 14.23 3.06
C LEU A 153 23.86 14.80 3.43
N ASP A 154 24.91 14.40 2.70
CA ASP A 154 26.30 14.85 2.90
C ASP A 154 26.52 16.32 2.48
N MET A 155 25.63 16.89 1.64
CA MET A 155 25.69 18.29 1.26
C MET A 155 25.12 19.20 2.35
N ASN A 156 25.72 20.38 2.53
CA ASN A 156 25.10 21.44 3.32
C ASN A 156 23.82 22.00 2.63
N PRO A 157 22.93 22.69 3.36
CA PRO A 157 21.64 23.15 2.81
C PRO A 157 21.75 23.99 1.53
N ASP A 158 22.71 24.92 1.45
CA ASP A 158 22.86 25.81 0.29
C ASP A 158 23.35 25.07 -0.97
N LYS A 159 24.33 24.18 -0.80
CA LYS A 159 24.81 23.34 -1.91
C LYS A 159 23.73 22.37 -2.37
N ARG A 160 22.96 21.81 -1.43
CA ARG A 160 21.83 20.92 -1.71
C ARG A 160 20.74 21.62 -2.52
N ALA A 161 20.37 22.83 -2.13
CA ALA A 161 19.40 23.67 -2.84
C ALA A 161 19.83 23.90 -4.29
N LYS A 162 21.06 24.41 -4.50
CA LYS A 162 21.63 24.66 -5.82
C LYS A 162 21.77 23.39 -6.66
N PHE A 163 22.09 22.25 -6.03
CA PHE A 163 22.17 20.96 -6.71
C PHE A 163 20.79 20.53 -7.23
N ILE A 164 19.75 20.59 -6.39
CA ILE A 164 18.39 20.20 -6.77
C ILE A 164 17.85 21.12 -7.88
N GLU A 165 18.17 22.41 -7.84
CA GLU A 165 17.81 23.36 -8.89
C GLU A 165 18.41 23.04 -10.25
N ARG A 166 19.49 22.25 -10.30
CA ARG A 166 20.17 21.84 -11.55
C ARG A 166 19.80 20.44 -12.05
N LEU A 167 19.01 19.67 -11.28
CA LEU A 167 18.46 18.36 -11.71
C LEU A 167 17.46 18.49 -12.87
#